data_AF-A0AAD6NL36-F1
#
_entry.id   AF-A0AAD6NL36-F1
#
_cell.length_a   1.000
_cell.length_b   1.000
_cell.length_c   1.000
_cell.angle_alpha   90.00
_cell.angle_beta   90.00
_cell.angle_gamma   90.00
#
_symmetry.space_group_name_H-M   'P 1'
#
loop_
_entity.id
_entity.type
_entity.pdbx_description
1 polymer ?
#
loop_
_entity_poly.entity_id
_entity_poly.type
_entity_poly.pdbx_seq_one_letter_code
_entity_poly.pdbx_strand_id
1 'polypeptide(L)'
;MELTNQQAIPRIHRPAPQPLRPTSHHPVPTRLVLHPSIKTCFPAFQPGLFKRLSPPSWTGPVDPQVSSASPALRYPAIPARSLPAYRHSQFHHLIDLATSFKMADKVIHITSSREFDEVKKNNTVVVVDFFATWCGPCKAIAPAYSQISTKLSQEGKIVFTKVDVDRNTDIARANNITAMPTFVVFRNGAETERIRGADMEKLSHIVKELIDFAGQSGGASSSATWTGAEVPKGYKNLNTEMDIKGLDSLNWKNECGGIRALIESAGPSGSNDSKGKGSSSSGGAADIDWMESDTDEQLMLFFPFQSVVKIFQIQITSLPQASDDDDAPKRPKTIKLYTNNAHILGFDEADSKEPIQQIEIKDEDWKDGTVSLNTRFVKFQTVSTLTIFVVDGEDSAESVRIDRIRIIGETGERKEPGKLEKIGDEQ
;
A
#
# COMPACT_ATOMS: atom_id res chain seq x y z
N MET A 1 30.44 -20.94 52.85
CA MET A 1 29.84 -22.21 53.32
C MET A 1 29.44 -21.99 54.77
N GLU A 2 28.42 -21.21 55.09
CA GLU A 2 26.99 -21.37 54.74
C GLU A 2 26.42 -22.66 55.34
N LEU A 3 25.53 -22.49 56.33
CA LEU A 3 24.33 -23.30 56.59
C LEU A 3 23.51 -22.65 57.73
N THR A 4 22.44 -21.99 57.32
CA THR A 4 21.05 -22.06 57.85
C THR A 4 20.80 -22.39 59.32
N ASN A 5 20.06 -21.53 60.05
CA ASN A 5 18.68 -21.87 60.45
C ASN A 5 17.88 -20.71 61.10
N GLN A 6 16.79 -20.34 60.40
CA GLN A 6 15.41 -20.17 60.87
C GLN A 6 15.10 -19.48 62.21
N GLN A 7 14.44 -18.32 62.11
CA GLN A 7 13.55 -17.75 63.12
C GLN A 7 12.10 -17.74 62.62
N ALA A 8 11.17 -18.18 63.48
CA ALA A 8 9.72 -18.22 63.27
C ALA A 8 9.03 -17.07 64.02
N ILE A 9 8.06 -16.39 63.39
CA ILE A 9 7.15 -15.40 63.98
C ILE A 9 5.74 -15.56 63.32
N PRO A 10 4.62 -15.31 64.04
CA PRO A 10 3.38 -16.09 63.90
C PRO A 10 2.29 -15.49 62.98
N ARG A 11 1.29 -16.34 62.69
CA ARG A 11 0.09 -16.10 61.88
C ARG A 11 -0.82 -15.00 62.43
N ILE A 12 -1.27 -14.10 61.55
CA ILE A 12 -2.44 -13.24 61.74
C ILE A 12 -3.47 -13.51 60.63
N HIS A 13 -4.72 -13.71 61.03
CA HIS A 13 -5.89 -14.04 60.22
C HIS A 13 -6.28 -12.93 59.23
N ARG A 14 -6.55 -13.27 57.96
CA ARG A 14 -7.31 -12.44 57.00
C ARG A 14 -8.78 -12.91 56.93
N PRO A 15 -9.77 -12.00 56.90
CA PRO A 15 -11.16 -12.34 56.60
C PRO A 15 -11.43 -12.40 55.09
N ALA A 16 -12.38 -13.26 54.70
CA ALA A 16 -12.80 -13.52 53.31
C ALA A 16 -13.77 -12.44 52.77
N PRO A 17 -13.80 -12.18 51.45
CA PRO A 17 -14.70 -11.21 50.83
C PRO A 17 -16.12 -11.78 50.58
N GLN A 18 -17.14 -10.95 50.80
CA GLN A 18 -18.56 -11.27 50.56
C GLN A 18 -19.02 -10.93 49.12
N PRO A 19 -20.05 -11.63 48.59
CA PRO A 19 -20.57 -11.42 47.24
C PRO A 19 -21.70 -10.37 47.19
N LEU A 20 -21.70 -9.51 46.16
CA LEU A 20 -22.79 -8.56 45.89
C LEU A 20 -23.88 -9.18 45.02
N ARG A 21 -25.15 -8.99 45.42
CA ARG A 21 -26.38 -9.46 44.78
C ARG A 21 -26.79 -8.59 43.56
N PRO A 22 -27.56 -9.15 42.61
CA PRO A 22 -28.16 -8.41 41.50
C PRO A 22 -29.55 -7.87 41.86
N THR A 23 -29.91 -6.71 41.32
CA THR A 23 -31.29 -6.19 41.34
C THR A 23 -31.80 -5.98 39.92
N SER A 24 -32.98 -6.55 39.65
CA SER A 24 -33.77 -6.39 38.43
C SER A 24 -35.06 -5.66 38.77
N HIS A 25 -35.55 -4.73 37.93
CA HIS A 25 -36.99 -4.47 37.66
C HIS A 25 -37.18 -3.38 36.57
N HIS A 26 -37.48 -3.84 35.33
CA HIS A 26 -38.63 -3.56 34.42
C HIS A 26 -39.50 -2.24 34.48
N PRO A 27 -40.32 -1.93 33.43
CA PRO A 27 -40.20 -0.69 32.62
C PRO A 27 -41.48 0.19 32.53
N VAL A 28 -41.64 0.93 31.41
CA VAL A 28 -42.83 1.64 30.81
C VAL A 28 -42.94 3.18 31.08
N PRO A 29 -43.76 3.97 30.33
CA PRO A 29 -43.43 4.75 29.12
C PRO A 29 -43.66 6.28 29.26
N THR A 30 -43.23 7.09 28.27
CA THR A 30 -43.93 8.37 28.00
C THR A 30 -43.86 8.77 26.53
N ARG A 31 -45.03 9.17 26.00
CA ARG A 31 -45.36 9.64 24.66
C ARG A 31 -45.87 11.09 24.79
N LEU A 32 -45.88 11.84 23.67
CA LEU A 32 -46.56 13.13 23.39
C LEU A 32 -45.75 14.38 23.80
N VAL A 33 -45.68 15.51 23.08
CA VAL A 33 -46.60 16.18 22.13
C VAL A 33 -45.79 17.03 21.11
N LEU A 34 -46.27 17.10 19.86
CA LEU A 34 -45.95 18.06 18.79
C LEU A 34 -46.87 19.29 18.87
N HIS A 35 -46.39 20.52 18.58
CA HIS A 35 -47.13 21.60 17.88
C HIS A 35 -46.23 22.85 17.57
N PRO A 36 -46.63 23.83 16.73
CA PRO A 36 -46.47 23.82 15.27
C PRO A 36 -45.82 25.12 14.68
N SER A 37 -45.81 25.20 13.33
CA SER A 37 -45.78 26.42 12.48
C SER A 37 -44.45 27.16 12.30
N ILE A 38 -43.90 27.10 11.09
CA ILE A 38 -43.96 28.21 10.11
C ILE A 38 -43.94 27.60 8.69
N LYS A 39 -44.93 28.04 7.90
CA LYS A 39 -45.13 27.73 6.48
C LYS A 39 -44.35 28.74 5.62
N THR A 40 -43.83 28.27 4.48
CA THR A 40 -43.89 28.86 3.10
C THR A 40 -42.77 28.18 2.26
N CYS A 41 -42.87 27.85 0.97
CA CYS A 41 -43.93 27.73 -0.01
C CYS A 41 -43.45 26.71 -1.08
N PHE A 42 -44.42 25.99 -1.65
CA PHE A 42 -44.35 25.02 -2.77
C PHE A 42 -43.95 25.69 -4.13
N PRO A 43 -43.72 24.97 -5.27
CA PRO A 43 -44.35 23.68 -5.59
C PRO A 43 -43.53 22.55 -6.23
N ALA A 44 -44.10 21.36 -6.00
CA ALA A 44 -43.81 20.08 -6.61
C ALA A 44 -44.24 20.00 -8.09
N PHE A 45 -43.52 19.18 -8.86
CA PHE A 45 -43.87 18.74 -10.20
C PHE A 45 -44.24 17.25 -10.15
N GLN A 46 -45.43 16.88 -10.61
CA GLN A 46 -45.88 15.50 -10.72
C GLN A 46 -45.31 14.80 -11.97
N PRO A 47 -45.24 13.44 -11.98
CA PRO A 47 -44.87 12.67 -13.15
C PRO A 47 -46.08 12.36 -14.02
N GLY A 48 -46.00 12.68 -15.31
CA GLY A 48 -47.03 12.40 -16.30
C GLY A 48 -46.44 11.98 -17.64
N LEU A 49 -46.51 10.68 -17.92
CA LEU A 49 -47.01 10.11 -19.18
C LEU A 49 -46.46 10.69 -20.50
N PHE A 50 -45.40 10.11 -21.10
CA PHE A 50 -45.25 10.18 -22.56
C PHE A 50 -44.69 8.90 -23.20
N LYS A 51 -45.54 8.41 -24.10
CA LYS A 51 -45.47 7.35 -25.11
C LYS A 51 -44.08 6.96 -25.65
N ARG A 52 -43.88 5.64 -25.65
CA ARG A 52 -43.13 4.81 -26.60
C ARG A 52 -43.23 5.37 -28.03
N LEU A 53 -42.10 5.68 -28.65
CA LEU A 53 -41.98 5.84 -30.11
C LEU A 53 -41.11 4.70 -30.63
N SER A 54 -41.72 3.87 -31.47
CA SER A 54 -41.10 2.83 -32.28
C SER A 54 -40.36 3.46 -33.48
N PRO A 55 -39.29 2.84 -33.99
CA PRO A 55 -38.62 3.32 -35.20
C PRO A 55 -39.45 3.03 -36.47
N PRO A 56 -39.38 3.89 -37.50
CA PRO A 56 -40.16 3.72 -38.71
C PRO A 56 -39.60 2.62 -39.60
N SER A 57 -40.52 1.79 -40.07
CA SER A 57 -40.39 0.86 -41.18
C SER A 57 -40.15 1.61 -42.49
N TRP A 58 -39.09 1.25 -43.22
CA TRP A 58 -38.90 1.65 -44.60
C TRP A 58 -39.08 0.42 -45.49
N THR A 59 -40.12 0.46 -46.31
CA THR A 59 -40.48 -0.52 -47.34
C THR A 59 -40.13 0.07 -48.71
N GLY A 60 -39.33 -0.66 -49.49
CA GLY A 60 -39.06 -0.39 -50.91
C GLY A 60 -38.65 -1.70 -51.62
N PRO A 61 -38.95 -1.86 -52.92
CA PRO A 61 -39.43 -3.13 -53.48
C PRO A 61 -38.35 -4.05 -54.03
N VAL A 62 -38.73 -5.33 -54.12
CA VAL A 62 -38.00 -6.49 -54.66
C VAL A 62 -38.45 -6.72 -56.11
N ASP A 63 -37.53 -7.06 -57.01
CA ASP A 63 -37.80 -7.91 -58.20
C ASP A 63 -36.49 -8.42 -58.86
N PRO A 64 -36.51 -9.50 -59.68
CA PRO A 64 -35.67 -10.68 -59.41
C PRO A 64 -34.88 -11.27 -60.62
N GLN A 65 -33.99 -12.23 -60.28
CA GLN A 65 -33.54 -13.42 -61.03
C GLN A 65 -32.64 -13.33 -62.30
N VAL A 66 -31.99 -14.49 -62.55
CA VAL A 66 -31.15 -14.98 -63.68
C VAL A 66 -29.64 -14.80 -63.43
N SER A 67 -28.79 -15.78 -63.10
CA SER A 67 -28.52 -17.20 -63.45
C SER A 67 -27.31 -17.40 -64.40
N SER A 68 -26.47 -18.35 -64.00
CA SER A 68 -25.63 -19.26 -64.81
C SER A 68 -24.23 -18.85 -65.34
N ALA A 69 -23.28 -19.75 -65.00
CA ALA A 69 -22.22 -20.35 -65.83
C ALA A 69 -20.88 -19.62 -66.13
N SER A 70 -19.82 -20.15 -65.49
CA SER A 70 -18.43 -20.51 -65.91
C SER A 70 -18.03 -20.45 -67.41
N PRO A 71 -16.74 -20.68 -67.80
CA PRO A 71 -15.42 -20.39 -67.20
C PRO A 71 -14.32 -19.88 -68.20
N ALA A 72 -13.15 -19.51 -67.65
CA ALA A 72 -11.76 -19.63 -68.14
C ALA A 72 -11.35 -19.15 -69.55
N LEU A 73 -10.28 -18.33 -69.63
CA LEU A 73 -9.13 -18.51 -70.53
C LEU A 73 -7.98 -17.50 -70.28
N ARG A 74 -6.79 -18.07 -69.97
CA ARG A 74 -5.41 -17.72 -70.38
C ARG A 74 -5.00 -16.25 -70.59
N TYR A 75 -3.94 -15.84 -69.85
CA TYR A 75 -2.99 -14.82 -70.30
C TYR A 75 -1.55 -15.39 -70.34
N PRO A 76 -0.72 -15.05 -71.34
CA PRO A 76 0.65 -15.52 -71.47
C PRO A 76 1.64 -14.66 -70.68
N ALA A 77 2.80 -15.27 -70.35
CA ALA A 77 3.92 -14.68 -69.64
C ALA A 77 4.69 -13.63 -70.49
N ILE A 78 5.21 -12.59 -69.82
CA ILE A 78 6.16 -11.60 -70.39
C ILE A 78 7.40 -11.54 -69.48
N PRO A 79 8.63 -11.53 -70.05
CA PRO A 79 9.87 -11.80 -69.31
C PRO A 79 10.47 -10.58 -68.61
N ALA A 80 11.27 -10.89 -67.58
CA ALA A 80 12.02 -9.97 -66.74
C ALA A 80 13.07 -9.16 -67.51
N ARG A 81 13.15 -7.86 -67.22
CA ARG A 81 14.30 -7.02 -67.55
C ARG A 81 14.65 -6.12 -66.37
N SER A 82 15.89 -6.27 -65.92
CA SER A 82 16.60 -5.52 -64.88
C SER A 82 16.80 -4.04 -65.23
N LEU A 83 16.88 -3.16 -64.22
CA LEU A 83 17.82 -2.01 -64.03
C LEU A 83 17.36 -1.18 -62.78
N PRO A 84 18.13 -0.22 -62.22
CA PRO A 84 19.01 -0.39 -61.07
C PRO A 84 18.59 0.45 -59.83
N ALA A 85 19.32 0.26 -58.73
CA ALA A 85 19.06 0.84 -57.42
C ALA A 85 19.17 2.37 -57.34
N TYR A 86 18.13 3.02 -56.82
CA TYR A 86 18.19 4.35 -56.21
C TYR A 86 17.08 4.41 -55.14
N ARG A 87 17.42 4.53 -53.86
CA ARG A 87 16.42 4.65 -52.79
C ARG A 87 16.94 5.54 -51.67
N HIS A 88 16.31 6.72 -51.52
CA HIS A 88 16.16 7.33 -50.21
C HIS A 88 14.80 8.01 -50.12
N SER A 89 14.11 7.68 -49.02
CA SER A 89 13.07 8.44 -48.33
C SER A 89 11.63 8.45 -48.87
N GLN A 90 10.77 7.99 -47.95
CA GLN A 90 9.36 8.34 -47.73
C GLN A 90 8.23 7.53 -48.41
N PHE A 91 7.37 7.03 -47.51
CA PHE A 91 6.01 6.47 -47.62
C PHE A 91 5.82 4.94 -47.65
N HIS A 92 4.91 4.51 -46.77
CA HIS A 92 4.46 3.15 -46.36
C HIS A 92 5.40 2.45 -45.36
N HIS A 93 5.20 2.39 -44.03
CA HIS A 93 4.00 2.27 -43.18
C HIS A 93 2.96 1.23 -43.68
N LEU A 94 2.84 0.15 -42.88
CA LEU A 94 1.68 -0.76 -42.76
C LEU A 94 1.66 -2.14 -43.45
N ILE A 95 2.79 -2.80 -43.74
CA ILE A 95 2.77 -4.27 -43.91
C ILE A 95 4.07 -4.88 -43.36
N ASP A 96 4.16 -4.98 -42.03
CA ASP A 96 5.08 -5.91 -41.34
C ASP A 96 4.63 -6.16 -39.88
N LEU A 97 3.30 -6.22 -39.67
CA LEU A 97 2.70 -6.34 -38.33
C LEU A 97 1.74 -7.54 -38.24
N ALA A 98 2.10 -8.66 -38.86
CA ALA A 98 1.33 -9.89 -38.78
C ALA A 98 2.27 -11.11 -38.61
N THR A 99 3.21 -11.04 -37.67
CA THR A 99 3.87 -12.22 -37.11
C THR A 99 4.20 -11.98 -35.64
N SER A 100 3.27 -12.40 -34.78
CA SER A 100 3.46 -12.85 -33.40
C SER A 100 4.56 -12.15 -32.57
N PHE A 101 4.24 -10.98 -32.00
CA PHE A 101 4.83 -10.57 -30.74
C PHE A 101 4.13 -11.36 -29.63
N LYS A 102 4.71 -12.48 -29.24
CA LYS A 102 4.32 -13.26 -28.07
C LYS A 102 4.62 -12.39 -26.85
N MET A 103 3.61 -11.69 -26.31
CA MET A 103 3.72 -11.07 -24.99
C MET A 103 4.17 -12.18 -24.04
N ALA A 104 5.30 -11.99 -23.36
CA ALA A 104 5.80 -12.97 -22.41
C ALA A 104 4.81 -13.03 -21.24
N ASP A 105 3.93 -14.04 -21.25
CA ASP A 105 3.02 -14.32 -20.15
C ASP A 105 3.85 -14.65 -18.91
N LYS A 106 3.66 -13.91 -17.81
CA LYS A 106 4.38 -14.13 -16.53
C LYS A 106 3.73 -15.21 -15.66
N VAL A 107 2.86 -16.03 -16.26
CA VAL A 107 2.21 -17.17 -15.61
C VAL A 107 3.14 -18.37 -15.54
N ILE A 108 3.25 -18.97 -14.34
CA ILE A 108 4.02 -20.19 -14.12
C ILE A 108 3.11 -21.42 -14.30
N HIS A 109 3.52 -22.36 -15.15
CA HIS A 109 2.83 -23.62 -15.34
C HIS A 109 3.32 -24.67 -14.35
N ILE A 110 2.44 -25.10 -13.45
CA ILE A 110 2.77 -26.09 -12.43
C ILE A 110 2.68 -27.49 -13.02
N THR A 111 3.75 -28.25 -12.85
CA THR A 111 3.92 -29.60 -13.41
C THR A 111 4.05 -30.69 -12.36
N SER A 112 4.24 -30.33 -11.09
CA SER A 112 4.36 -31.28 -9.99
C SER A 112 3.85 -30.69 -8.66
N SER A 113 3.44 -31.55 -7.73
CA SER A 113 3.02 -31.12 -6.39
C SER A 113 4.13 -30.39 -5.63
N ARG A 114 5.40 -30.81 -5.81
CA ARG A 114 6.55 -30.18 -5.16
C ARG A 114 6.72 -28.74 -5.62
N GLU A 115 6.67 -28.51 -6.93
CA GLU A 115 6.74 -27.17 -7.52
C GLU A 115 5.60 -26.28 -7.00
N PHE A 116 4.39 -26.83 -6.90
CA PHE A 116 3.24 -26.12 -6.33
C PHE A 116 3.47 -25.67 -4.89
N ASP A 117 4.02 -26.55 -4.06
CA ASP A 117 4.32 -26.25 -2.66
C ASP A 117 5.46 -25.24 -2.51
N GLU A 118 6.49 -25.31 -3.36
CA GLU A 118 7.58 -24.33 -3.38
C GLU A 118 7.07 -22.94 -3.80
N VAL A 119 6.22 -22.86 -4.83
CA VAL A 119 5.64 -21.59 -5.28
C VAL A 119 4.74 -20.96 -4.21
N LYS A 120 3.94 -21.75 -3.49
CA LYS A 120 3.14 -21.28 -2.34
C LYS A 120 3.99 -20.79 -1.16
N LYS A 121 5.15 -21.40 -0.92
CA LYS A 121 6.04 -21.01 0.19
C LYS A 121 6.85 -19.76 -0.13
N ASN A 122 7.31 -19.63 -1.37
CA ASN A 122 8.24 -18.57 -1.78
C ASN A 122 7.54 -17.25 -2.15
N ASN A 123 6.21 -17.24 -2.20
CA ASN A 123 5.44 -16.05 -2.60
C ASN A 123 4.36 -15.75 -1.57
N THR A 124 4.17 -14.46 -1.28
CA THR A 124 3.14 -13.98 -0.34
C THR A 124 1.73 -14.28 -0.83
N VAL A 125 1.47 -14.12 -2.13
CA VAL A 125 0.20 -14.36 -2.80
C VAL A 125 0.45 -15.25 -4.02
N VAL A 126 -0.29 -16.35 -4.10
CA VAL A 126 -0.34 -17.21 -5.28
C VAL A 126 -1.77 -17.24 -5.78
N VAL A 127 -1.99 -16.76 -7.01
CA VAL A 127 -3.26 -16.92 -7.71
C VAL A 127 -3.11 -18.12 -8.63
N VAL A 128 -3.99 -19.11 -8.50
CA VAL A 128 -3.92 -20.38 -9.24
C VAL A 128 -5.15 -20.51 -10.12
N ASP A 129 -4.95 -20.65 -11.43
CA ASP A 129 -5.98 -21.03 -12.40
C ASP A 129 -5.95 -22.55 -12.64
N PHE A 130 -6.94 -23.25 -12.10
CA PHE A 130 -7.18 -24.66 -12.37
C PHE A 130 -8.01 -24.82 -13.64
N PHE A 131 -7.38 -25.33 -14.69
CA PHE A 131 -7.96 -25.41 -16.02
C PHE A 131 -7.84 -26.82 -16.63
N ALA A 132 -8.57 -27.04 -17.73
CA ALA A 132 -8.40 -28.22 -18.58
C ALA A 132 -8.25 -27.79 -20.05
N THR A 133 -7.49 -28.54 -20.85
CA THR A 133 -7.19 -28.18 -22.25
C THR A 133 -8.43 -28.22 -23.17
N TRP A 134 -9.41 -29.06 -22.84
CA TRP A 134 -10.68 -29.21 -23.55
C TRP A 134 -11.78 -28.25 -23.04
N CYS A 135 -11.52 -27.46 -22.00
CA CYS A 135 -12.50 -26.56 -21.39
C CYS A 135 -12.65 -25.26 -22.21
N GLY A 136 -13.83 -25.06 -22.82
CA GLY A 136 -14.17 -23.85 -23.58
C GLY A 136 -14.11 -22.56 -22.75
N PRO A 137 -14.79 -22.47 -21.58
CA PRO A 137 -14.74 -21.29 -20.72
C PRO A 137 -13.33 -20.92 -20.25
N CYS A 138 -12.46 -21.91 -20.03
CA CYS A 138 -11.06 -21.71 -19.65
C CYS A 138 -10.29 -20.98 -20.76
N LYS A 139 -10.55 -21.33 -22.03
CA LYS A 139 -9.94 -20.66 -23.19
C LYS A 139 -10.42 -19.21 -23.32
N ALA A 140 -11.68 -18.93 -22.98
CA ALA A 140 -12.24 -17.59 -23.06
C ALA A 140 -11.60 -16.62 -22.03
N ILE A 141 -11.34 -17.08 -20.81
CA ILE A 141 -10.79 -16.23 -19.73
C ILE A 141 -9.26 -16.16 -19.71
N ALA A 142 -8.56 -17.13 -20.32
CA ALA A 142 -7.10 -17.20 -20.31
C ALA A 142 -6.37 -15.91 -20.77
N PRO A 143 -6.82 -15.18 -21.83
CA PRO A 143 -6.16 -13.94 -22.23
C PRO A 143 -6.26 -12.84 -21.18
N ALA A 144 -7.39 -12.73 -20.48
CA ALA A 144 -7.56 -11.75 -19.42
C ALA A 144 -6.67 -12.09 -18.21
N TYR A 145 -6.63 -13.37 -17.83
CA TYR A 145 -5.76 -13.84 -16.76
C TYR A 145 -4.27 -13.57 -17.04
N SER A 146 -3.81 -13.77 -18.28
CA SER A 146 -2.44 -13.46 -18.71
C SER A 146 -2.14 -11.95 -18.73
N GLN A 147 -3.11 -11.11 -19.11
CA GLN A 147 -2.93 -9.65 -19.02
C GLN A 147 -2.81 -9.18 -17.56
N ILE A 148 -3.58 -9.79 -16.67
CA ILE A 148 -3.53 -9.52 -15.23
C ILE A 148 -2.19 -9.95 -14.66
N SER A 149 -1.71 -11.16 -14.99
CA SER A 149 -0.41 -11.65 -14.54
C SER A 149 0.71 -10.70 -14.93
N THR A 150 0.71 -10.23 -16.17
CA THR A 150 1.74 -9.31 -16.69
C THR A 150 1.76 -7.98 -15.92
N LYS A 151 0.58 -7.48 -15.52
CA LYS A 151 0.47 -6.19 -14.82
C LYS A 151 0.81 -6.27 -13.33
N LEU A 152 0.52 -7.39 -12.67
CA LEU A 152 0.53 -7.48 -11.20
C LEU A 152 1.59 -8.42 -10.63
N SER A 153 2.24 -9.24 -11.45
CA SER A 153 3.23 -10.20 -10.96
C SER A 153 4.46 -9.49 -10.39
N GLN A 154 4.68 -9.68 -9.09
CA GLN A 154 5.84 -9.17 -8.36
C GLN A 154 6.57 -10.36 -7.75
N GLU A 155 7.86 -10.51 -8.07
CA GLU A 155 8.67 -11.63 -7.60
C GLU A 155 8.70 -11.67 -6.06
N GLY A 156 8.49 -12.87 -5.50
CA GLY A 156 8.41 -13.09 -4.05
C GLY A 156 7.16 -12.54 -3.37
N LYS A 157 6.31 -11.78 -4.07
CA LYS A 157 5.08 -11.19 -3.52
C LYS A 157 3.83 -11.75 -4.18
N ILE A 158 3.60 -11.51 -5.46
CA ILE A 158 2.39 -11.92 -6.18
C ILE A 158 2.80 -12.73 -7.40
N VAL A 159 2.36 -13.98 -7.46
CA VAL A 159 2.60 -14.87 -8.59
C VAL A 159 1.30 -15.46 -9.11
N PHE A 160 1.24 -15.62 -10.42
CA PHE A 160 0.10 -16.21 -11.12
C PHE A 160 0.53 -17.54 -11.70
N THR A 161 -0.30 -18.57 -11.50
CA THR A 161 0.05 -19.95 -11.85
C THR A 161 -1.11 -20.65 -12.54
N LYS A 162 -0.78 -21.66 -13.34
CA LYS A 162 -1.76 -22.51 -14.03
C LYS A 162 -1.51 -23.97 -13.72
N VAL A 163 -2.58 -24.67 -13.35
CA VAL A 163 -2.56 -26.11 -13.06
C VAL A 163 -3.54 -26.79 -14.00
N ASP A 164 -3.01 -27.68 -14.85
CA ASP A 164 -3.84 -28.56 -15.66
C ASP A 164 -4.35 -29.71 -14.77
N VAL A 165 -5.67 -29.78 -14.59
CA VAL A 165 -6.32 -30.75 -13.69
C VAL A 165 -6.24 -32.20 -14.21
N ASP A 166 -6.09 -32.39 -15.52
CA ASP A 166 -5.96 -33.72 -16.12
C ASP A 166 -4.55 -34.27 -15.91
N ARG A 167 -3.54 -33.38 -15.92
CA ARG A 167 -2.13 -33.74 -15.71
C ARG A 167 -1.72 -33.80 -14.24
N ASN A 168 -2.35 -33.00 -13.38
CA ASN A 168 -2.02 -32.87 -11.96
C ASN A 168 -3.22 -33.24 -11.07
N THR A 169 -3.70 -34.47 -11.22
CA THR A 169 -4.93 -34.96 -10.55
C THR A 169 -4.83 -34.99 -9.02
N ASP A 170 -3.63 -35.15 -8.49
CA ASP A 170 -3.27 -35.08 -7.07
C ASP A 170 -3.46 -33.66 -6.52
N ILE A 171 -2.92 -32.64 -7.20
CA ILE A 171 -3.09 -31.24 -6.82
C ILE A 171 -4.56 -30.84 -6.91
N ALA A 172 -5.25 -31.24 -7.98
CA ALA A 172 -6.67 -30.96 -8.17
C ALA A 172 -7.54 -31.57 -7.06
N ARG A 173 -7.25 -32.81 -6.66
CA ARG A 173 -7.95 -33.49 -5.56
C ARG A 173 -7.67 -32.83 -4.22
N ALA A 174 -6.40 -32.54 -3.92
CA ALA A 174 -6.01 -31.90 -2.66
C ALA A 174 -6.66 -30.52 -2.47
N ASN A 175 -6.88 -29.78 -3.56
CA ASN A 175 -7.53 -28.47 -3.54
C ASN A 175 -9.05 -28.53 -3.79
N ASN A 176 -9.67 -29.72 -3.75
CA ASN A 176 -11.11 -29.93 -3.92
C ASN A 176 -11.68 -29.26 -5.20
N ILE A 177 -10.98 -29.40 -6.33
CA ILE A 177 -11.40 -28.82 -7.60
C ILE A 177 -12.51 -29.69 -8.22
N THR A 178 -13.69 -29.09 -8.39
CA THR A 178 -14.89 -29.79 -8.90
C THR A 178 -15.41 -29.21 -10.23
N ALA A 179 -14.90 -28.06 -10.65
CA ALA A 179 -15.32 -27.36 -11.87
C ALA A 179 -14.17 -26.49 -12.41
N MET A 180 -14.16 -26.26 -13.72
CA MET A 180 -13.10 -25.55 -14.43
C MET A 180 -13.73 -24.43 -15.29
N PRO A 181 -13.13 -23.23 -15.34
CA PRO A 181 -11.97 -22.84 -14.54
C PRO A 181 -12.37 -22.65 -13.06
N THR A 182 -11.45 -22.95 -12.14
CA THR A 182 -11.55 -22.50 -10.75
C THR A 182 -10.30 -21.72 -10.43
N PHE A 183 -10.46 -20.50 -9.93
CA PHE A 183 -9.36 -19.70 -9.42
C PHE A 183 -9.30 -19.84 -7.91
N VAL A 184 -8.11 -20.08 -7.37
CA VAL A 184 -7.88 -20.13 -5.93
C VAL A 184 -6.76 -19.15 -5.59
N VAL A 185 -7.00 -18.30 -4.60
CA VAL A 185 -6.00 -17.37 -4.08
C VAL A 185 -5.47 -17.92 -2.77
N PHE A 186 -4.16 -18.11 -2.72
CA PHE A 186 -3.44 -18.43 -1.51
C PHE A 186 -2.72 -17.19 -1.01
N ARG A 187 -2.86 -16.87 0.27
CA ARG A 187 -2.03 -15.87 0.96
C ARG A 187 -1.23 -16.57 2.04
N ASN A 188 0.10 -16.45 1.99
CA ASN A 188 1.05 -17.11 2.89
C ASN A 188 0.78 -18.63 3.01
N GLY A 189 0.47 -19.27 1.89
CA GLY A 189 0.16 -20.70 1.82
C GLY A 189 -1.25 -21.12 2.25
N ALA A 190 -2.07 -20.22 2.80
CA ALA A 190 -3.46 -20.51 3.17
C ALA A 190 -4.43 -20.05 2.09
N GLU A 191 -5.44 -20.85 1.77
CA GLU A 191 -6.53 -20.46 0.85
C GLU A 191 -7.37 -19.35 1.49
N THR A 192 -7.47 -18.21 0.81
CA THR A 192 -8.28 -17.06 1.28
C THR A 192 -9.52 -16.85 0.45
N GLU A 193 -9.45 -17.16 -0.84
CA GLU A 193 -10.56 -16.94 -1.76
C GLU A 193 -10.60 -17.98 -2.87
N ARG A 194 -11.81 -18.27 -3.34
CA ARG A 194 -12.07 -19.21 -4.42
C ARG A 194 -13.17 -18.69 -5.34
N ILE A 195 -12.88 -18.64 -6.63
CA ILE A 195 -13.84 -18.33 -7.69
C ILE A 195 -14.04 -19.58 -8.52
N ARG A 196 -15.30 -20.03 -8.65
CA ARG A 196 -15.68 -21.11 -9.56
C ARG A 196 -16.28 -20.52 -10.82
N GLY A 197 -15.83 -20.99 -11.98
CA GLY A 197 -16.29 -20.55 -13.30
C GLY A 197 -15.50 -19.38 -13.86
N ALA A 198 -15.75 -19.07 -15.13
CA ALA A 198 -15.13 -17.97 -15.85
C ALA A 198 -15.80 -16.61 -15.51
N ASP A 199 -15.68 -16.21 -14.25
CA ASP A 199 -16.29 -14.97 -13.73
C ASP A 199 -15.27 -13.81 -13.76
N MET A 200 -15.41 -12.94 -14.76
CA MET A 200 -14.50 -11.81 -14.98
C MET A 200 -14.63 -10.73 -13.91
N GLU A 201 -15.84 -10.50 -13.40
CA GLU A 201 -16.10 -9.45 -12.42
C GLU A 201 -15.43 -9.80 -11.09
N LYS A 202 -15.59 -11.05 -10.64
CA LYS A 202 -14.90 -11.53 -9.42
C LYS A 202 -13.39 -11.51 -9.59
N LEU A 203 -12.88 -11.96 -10.75
CA LEU A 203 -11.45 -11.91 -11.02
C LEU A 203 -10.91 -10.47 -10.97
N SER A 204 -11.66 -9.49 -11.48
CA SER A 204 -11.31 -8.07 -11.40
C SER A 204 -11.36 -7.50 -9.99
N HIS A 205 -12.26 -8.00 -9.14
CA HIS A 205 -12.34 -7.62 -7.72
C HIS A 205 -11.12 -8.12 -6.97
N ILE A 206 -10.74 -9.38 -7.15
CA ILE A 206 -9.50 -9.95 -6.61
C ILE A 206 -8.30 -9.11 -7.06
N VAL A 207 -8.25 -8.73 -8.34
CA VAL A 207 -7.18 -7.87 -8.85
C VAL A 207 -7.09 -6.54 -8.12
N LYS A 208 -8.21 -5.86 -7.87
CA LYS A 208 -8.21 -4.61 -7.10
C LYS A 208 -7.72 -4.84 -5.68
N GLU A 209 -8.21 -5.89 -5.03
CA GLU A 209 -7.77 -6.26 -3.69
C GLU A 209 -6.28 -6.64 -3.66
N LEU A 210 -5.76 -7.27 -4.72
CA LEU A 210 -4.34 -7.60 -4.87
C LEU A 210 -3.47 -6.37 -5.16
N ILE A 211 -4.00 -5.33 -5.82
CA ILE A 211 -3.32 -4.05 -5.97
C ILE A 211 -3.26 -3.34 -4.62
N ASP A 212 -4.36 -3.34 -3.87
CA ASP A 212 -4.43 -2.78 -2.53
C ASP A 212 -3.50 -3.57 -1.59
N PHE A 213 -3.44 -4.89 -1.70
CA PHE A 213 -2.51 -5.77 -1.00
C PHE A 213 -1.06 -5.55 -1.42
N ALA A 214 -0.76 -5.37 -2.71
CA ALA A 214 0.59 -4.99 -3.16
C ALA A 214 1.01 -3.63 -2.59
N GLY A 215 0.03 -2.74 -2.36
CA GLY A 215 0.20 -1.45 -1.67
C GLY A 215 0.17 -1.51 -0.14
N GLN A 216 -0.31 -2.60 0.48
CA GLN A 216 -0.55 -2.70 1.93
C GLN A 216 0.05 -3.94 2.61
N SER A 217 0.71 -4.88 1.93
CA SER A 217 1.14 -6.11 2.59
C SER A 217 2.27 -6.86 1.86
N GLY A 218 3.45 -6.88 2.50
CA GLY A 218 4.09 -8.17 2.76
C GLY A 218 3.24 -8.90 3.81
N GLY A 219 2.85 -10.14 3.52
CA GLY A 219 1.87 -10.91 4.29
C GLY A 219 2.43 -11.57 5.54
N ALA A 220 1.51 -11.90 6.44
CA ALA A 220 1.68 -12.70 7.63
C ALA A 220 2.34 -14.07 7.36
N SER A 221 3.65 -14.13 7.49
CA SER A 221 4.32 -15.21 8.22
C SER A 221 4.55 -14.70 9.64
N SER A 222 4.52 -15.59 10.63
CA SER A 222 4.70 -15.31 12.06
C SER A 222 6.11 -14.81 12.41
N SER A 223 6.41 -13.60 11.94
CA SER A 223 7.51 -12.72 12.29
C SER A 223 6.82 -11.36 12.41
N ALA A 224 6.67 -10.84 13.63
CA ALA A 224 5.98 -9.59 13.87
C ALA A 224 6.56 -8.47 12.98
N THR A 225 5.86 -8.13 11.89
CA THR A 225 6.16 -6.91 11.14
C THR A 225 5.83 -5.79 12.11
N TRP A 226 6.86 -5.12 12.61
CA TRP A 226 6.69 -4.03 13.58
C TRP A 226 5.74 -2.97 13.00
N THR A 227 4.59 -2.80 13.65
CA THR A 227 3.54 -1.89 13.19
C THR A 227 3.52 -0.58 13.98
N GLY A 228 4.54 -0.30 14.80
CA GLY A 228 4.59 0.87 15.69
C GLY A 228 3.33 1.03 16.55
N ALA A 229 2.99 2.27 16.92
CA ALA A 229 1.74 2.58 17.59
C ALA A 229 0.51 2.36 16.69
N GLU A 230 -0.65 2.08 17.31
CA GLU A 230 -1.91 1.83 16.61
C GLU A 230 -2.27 2.99 15.66
N VAL A 231 -2.60 2.64 14.41
CA VAL A 231 -3.02 3.61 13.39
C VAL A 231 -4.52 3.84 13.51
N PRO A 232 -4.99 5.09 13.69
CA PRO A 232 -6.42 5.38 13.80
C PRO A 232 -7.20 4.97 12.54
N LYS A 233 -8.44 4.48 12.75
CA LYS A 233 -9.29 3.96 11.66
C LYS A 233 -9.52 5.01 10.57
N GLY A 234 -9.34 4.60 9.32
CA GLY A 234 -9.52 5.46 8.14
C GLY A 234 -8.24 6.14 7.65
N TYR A 235 -7.15 6.09 8.41
CA TYR A 235 -5.85 6.62 8.01
C TYR A 235 -4.86 5.49 7.69
N LYS A 236 -3.82 5.82 6.92
CA LYS A 236 -2.75 4.90 6.54
C LYS A 236 -1.37 5.52 6.77
N ASN A 237 -0.34 4.67 6.81
CA ASN A 237 1.05 5.12 6.81
C ASN A 237 1.41 5.73 5.43
N LEU A 238 1.95 6.93 5.44
CA LEU A 238 2.30 7.73 4.27
C LEU A 238 3.81 7.71 3.94
N ASN A 239 4.63 6.94 4.67
CA ASN A 239 6.06 6.85 4.39
C ASN A 239 6.36 6.38 2.95
N THR A 240 5.50 5.54 2.38
CA THR A 240 5.63 5.09 0.97
C THR A 240 5.36 6.20 -0.04
N GLU A 241 4.67 7.26 0.35
CA GLU A 241 4.37 8.43 -0.49
C GLU A 241 5.50 9.46 -0.46
N MET A 242 6.54 9.25 0.36
CA MET A 242 7.69 10.16 0.46
C MET A 242 8.60 10.04 -0.78
N ASP A 243 9.19 11.15 -1.18
CA ASP A 243 10.28 11.14 -2.15
C ASP A 243 11.61 10.84 -1.43
N ILE A 244 12.00 9.56 -1.48
CA ILE A 244 13.21 9.02 -0.82
C ILE A 244 14.50 9.73 -1.28
N LYS A 245 14.51 10.34 -2.47
CA LYS A 245 15.69 11.05 -2.99
C LYS A 245 15.79 12.47 -2.43
N GLY A 246 14.66 13.08 -2.09
CA GLY A 246 14.60 14.45 -1.57
C GLY A 246 14.61 14.55 -0.05
N LEU A 247 14.70 13.42 0.68
CA LEU A 247 14.90 13.42 2.12
C LEU A 247 16.20 14.14 2.46
N ASP A 248 16.15 15.01 3.46
CA ASP A 248 17.31 15.78 3.90
C ASP A 248 17.27 16.00 5.41
N SER A 249 18.44 16.19 6.03
CA SER A 249 18.54 16.41 7.47
C SER A 249 19.74 17.28 7.85
N LEU A 250 19.59 18.09 8.89
CA LEU A 250 20.68 18.89 9.46
C LEU A 250 20.98 18.45 10.90
N ASN A 251 22.25 18.59 11.26
CA ASN A 251 22.82 18.24 12.57
C ASN A 251 22.71 16.76 12.95
N TRP A 252 22.79 15.87 11.96
CA TRP A 252 22.81 14.42 12.19
C TRP A 252 24.24 13.91 12.46
N LYS A 253 24.38 12.89 13.30
CA LYS A 253 25.68 12.26 13.54
C LYS A 253 26.00 11.26 12.43
N ASN A 254 27.09 11.47 11.69
CA ASN A 254 27.47 10.65 10.53
C ASN A 254 27.81 9.19 10.89
N GLU A 255 28.08 8.91 12.16
CA GLU A 255 28.37 7.56 12.66
C GLU A 255 27.10 6.74 12.91
N CYS A 256 25.93 7.40 12.94
CA CYS A 256 24.63 6.78 13.14
C CYS A 256 23.89 6.54 11.80
N GLY A 257 22.73 5.90 11.89
CA GLY A 257 21.83 5.69 10.77
C GLY A 257 21.29 7.01 10.23
N GLY A 258 21.19 7.11 8.92
CA GLY A 258 20.70 8.31 8.28
C GLY A 258 19.18 8.48 8.32
N ILE A 259 18.65 9.61 7.87
CA ILE A 259 17.21 9.92 7.75
C ILE A 259 16.38 8.81 7.07
N ARG A 260 16.98 8.02 6.16
CA ARG A 260 16.30 6.87 5.54
C ARG A 260 15.95 5.77 6.55
N ALA A 261 16.81 5.52 7.54
CA ALA A 261 16.57 4.54 8.58
C ALA A 261 15.29 4.86 9.37
N LEU A 262 14.98 6.15 9.54
CA LEU A 262 13.79 6.60 10.26
C LEU A 262 12.48 6.17 9.60
N ILE A 263 12.45 6.00 8.27
CA ILE A 263 11.21 5.72 7.54
C ILE A 263 11.04 4.24 7.18
N GLU A 264 11.97 3.38 7.61
CA GLU A 264 11.92 1.95 7.33
C GLU A 264 10.70 1.27 7.95
N SER A 265 10.18 0.26 7.25
CA SER A 265 9.05 -0.53 7.74
C SER A 265 9.47 -1.60 8.75
N ALA A 266 10.76 -1.93 8.82
CA ALA A 266 11.29 -2.84 9.82
C ALA A 266 11.30 -2.18 11.20
N GLY A 267 11.04 -2.96 12.24
CA GLY A 267 11.11 -2.45 13.62
C GLY A 267 12.51 -2.01 13.99
N PRO A 268 12.65 -1.00 14.86
CA PRO A 268 13.96 -0.57 15.31
C PRO A 268 14.63 -1.66 16.14
N SER A 269 15.95 -1.73 16.03
CA SER A 269 16.79 -2.71 16.74
C SER A 269 16.57 -2.70 18.26
N GLY A 270 16.23 -1.55 18.84
CA GLY A 270 15.91 -1.38 20.26
C GLY A 270 14.52 -1.86 20.68
N SER A 271 13.61 -2.24 19.75
CA SER A 271 12.24 -2.63 20.12
C SER A 271 12.17 -4.07 20.62
N ASN A 272 11.27 -4.32 21.58
CA ASN A 272 11.06 -5.65 22.17
C ASN A 272 10.62 -6.72 21.14
N ASP A 273 10.03 -6.31 20.02
CA ASP A 273 9.60 -7.18 18.92
C ASP A 273 10.76 -7.65 18.02
N SER A 274 11.94 -7.01 18.12
CA SER A 274 13.11 -7.28 17.28
C SER A 274 14.02 -8.39 17.80
N LYS A 275 13.60 -9.15 18.83
CA LYS A 275 14.40 -10.19 19.52
C LYS A 275 14.85 -11.40 18.67
N GLY A 276 14.73 -11.34 17.34
CA GLY A 276 15.14 -12.40 16.42
C GLY A 276 15.97 -11.98 15.21
N LYS A 277 16.21 -10.68 14.97
CA LYS A 277 17.05 -10.20 13.85
C LYS A 277 17.75 -8.88 14.19
N GLY A 278 18.54 -8.89 15.25
CA GLY A 278 19.72 -8.02 15.26
C GLY A 278 20.67 -8.55 14.19
N SER A 279 21.04 -7.72 13.22
CA SER A 279 22.26 -7.93 12.45
C SER A 279 23.40 -8.01 13.46
N SER A 280 23.78 -9.22 13.86
CA SER A 280 25.01 -9.45 14.60
C SER A 280 26.08 -9.74 13.57
N SER A 281 26.68 -8.71 12.97
CA SER A 281 28.00 -8.84 12.35
C SER A 281 28.63 -7.48 12.07
N SER A 282 29.65 -7.15 12.88
CA SER A 282 30.65 -6.09 12.69
C SER A 282 30.17 -4.64 12.78
N GLY A 283 30.53 -3.99 13.89
CA GLY A 283 30.30 -2.56 14.15
C GLY A 283 30.90 -1.65 13.08
N GLY A 284 30.09 -1.34 12.07
CA GLY A 284 30.21 -0.18 11.22
C GLY A 284 28.90 0.60 11.23
N ALA A 285 28.95 1.88 10.92
CA ALA A 285 27.79 2.79 10.85
C ALA A 285 26.61 2.26 9.99
N ALA A 286 26.84 1.26 9.14
CA ALA A 286 25.84 0.62 8.29
C ALA A 286 24.83 -0.30 9.02
N ASP A 287 25.13 -0.74 10.25
CA ASP A 287 24.20 -1.57 11.05
C ASP A 287 23.37 -0.74 12.05
N ILE A 288 23.66 0.56 12.18
CA ILE A 288 22.94 1.45 13.08
C ILE A 288 21.68 1.95 12.38
N ASP A 289 20.52 1.59 12.93
CA ASP A 289 19.21 1.88 12.34
C ASP A 289 18.47 3.03 13.03
N TRP A 290 19.16 3.81 13.86
CA TRP A 290 18.63 5.03 14.49
C TRP A 290 19.47 6.25 14.10
N MET A 291 18.89 7.42 14.23
CA MET A 291 19.53 8.71 14.00
C MET A 291 19.74 9.43 15.33
N GLU A 292 20.89 10.08 15.49
CA GLU A 292 21.28 10.85 16.66
C GLU A 292 21.71 12.25 16.20
N SER A 293 21.49 13.27 17.02
CA SER A 293 22.03 14.61 16.77
C SER A 293 23.53 14.67 17.08
N ASP A 294 24.27 15.56 16.40
CA ASP A 294 25.75 15.59 16.45
C ASP A 294 26.30 16.59 17.45
N THR A 295 26.02 17.89 17.27
CA THR A 295 26.64 18.95 18.06
C THR A 295 25.88 19.28 19.34
N ASP A 296 24.56 19.19 19.29
CA ASP A 296 23.63 19.49 20.36
C ASP A 296 22.33 18.71 20.13
N GLU A 297 21.31 18.96 20.94
CA GLU A 297 19.99 18.34 20.88
C GLU A 297 19.11 18.74 19.68
N GLN A 298 19.52 19.74 18.90
CA GLN A 298 18.72 20.23 17.78
C GLN A 298 18.83 19.28 16.58
N LEU A 299 17.71 18.90 15.97
CA LEU A 299 17.71 18.03 14.79
C LEU A 299 16.67 18.51 13.78
N MET A 300 17.09 18.70 12.53
CA MET A 300 16.20 19.11 11.45
C MET A 300 15.98 17.95 10.49
N LEU A 301 14.72 17.61 10.21
CA LEU A 301 14.34 16.52 9.31
C LEU A 301 13.38 17.04 8.24
N PHE A 302 13.67 16.76 6.97
CA PHE A 302 12.88 17.20 5.83
C PHE A 302 12.34 16.01 5.03
N PHE A 303 11.02 15.98 4.89
CA PHE A 303 10.25 14.92 4.22
C PHE A 303 9.42 15.50 3.08
N PRO A 304 9.91 15.43 1.82
CA PRO A 304 9.08 15.72 0.65
C PRO A 304 8.15 14.54 0.33
N PHE A 305 6.96 14.84 -0.16
CA PHE A 305 5.97 13.85 -0.63
C PHE A 305 5.82 13.91 -2.15
N GLN A 306 5.62 12.76 -2.78
CA GLN A 306 5.39 12.61 -4.23
C GLN A 306 4.06 13.20 -4.68
N SER A 307 3.09 13.27 -3.76
CA SER A 307 1.79 13.90 -3.95
C SER A 307 1.43 14.73 -2.73
N VAL A 308 0.46 15.63 -2.87
CA VAL A 308 -0.11 16.32 -1.72
C VAL A 308 -0.77 15.30 -0.81
N VAL A 309 -0.49 15.36 0.49
CA VAL A 309 -1.07 14.50 1.51
C VAL A 309 -1.78 15.30 2.59
N LYS A 310 -2.69 14.63 3.29
CA LYS A 310 -3.33 15.12 4.51
C LYS A 310 -2.72 14.40 5.70
N ILE A 311 -2.09 15.11 6.62
CA ILE A 311 -1.43 14.49 7.78
C ILE A 311 -2.33 14.61 9.00
N PHE A 312 -2.69 13.48 9.59
CA PHE A 312 -3.53 13.39 10.80
C PHE A 312 -2.69 13.22 12.07
N GLN A 313 -1.67 12.38 12.01
CA GLN A 313 -0.84 12.05 13.16
C GLN A 313 0.59 11.77 12.71
N ILE A 314 1.56 12.12 13.56
CA ILE A 314 2.98 11.80 13.39
C ILE A 314 3.35 10.89 14.55
N GLN A 315 3.85 9.70 14.26
CA GLN A 315 4.34 8.78 15.29
C GLN A 315 5.87 8.81 15.28
N ILE A 316 6.46 9.00 16.46
CA ILE A 316 7.91 9.03 16.64
C ILE A 316 8.27 7.94 17.63
N THR A 317 9.19 7.06 17.26
CA THR A 317 9.74 6.03 18.13
C THR A 317 11.16 6.43 18.51
N SER A 318 11.45 6.42 19.82
CA SER A 318 12.77 6.73 20.37
C SER A 318 13.07 5.78 21.54
N LEU A 319 14.14 5.01 21.38
CA LEU A 319 14.55 3.93 22.28
C LEU A 319 16.00 4.12 22.74
N PRO A 320 16.31 5.21 23.46
CA PRO A 320 17.61 5.38 24.06
C PRO A 320 17.88 4.25 25.07
N GLN A 321 19.12 3.78 25.14
CA GLN A 321 19.50 2.76 26.12
C GLN A 321 19.45 3.38 27.52
N ALA A 322 18.92 2.63 28.49
CA ALA A 322 18.98 3.04 29.89
C ALA A 322 20.42 2.89 30.40
N SER A 323 21.17 3.99 30.41
CA SER A 323 22.47 4.12 31.04
C SER A 323 22.46 5.25 32.04
N ASP A 324 23.25 5.11 33.11
CA ASP A 324 23.49 6.17 34.11
C ASP A 324 24.49 7.24 33.59
N ASP A 325 24.73 7.24 32.27
CA ASP A 325 25.60 8.18 31.60
C ASP A 325 24.79 9.43 31.22
N ASP A 326 25.23 10.59 31.71
CA ASP A 326 24.59 11.88 31.45
C ASP A 326 24.69 12.25 29.96
N ASP A 327 25.73 11.77 29.27
CA ASP A 327 26.01 12.03 27.85
C ASP A 327 25.16 11.13 26.91
N ALA A 328 24.39 10.18 27.47
CA ALA A 328 23.56 9.29 26.68
C ALA A 328 22.43 10.05 25.98
N PRO A 329 22.14 9.73 24.70
CA PRO A 329 21.12 10.45 23.95
C PRO A 329 19.75 10.26 24.60
N LYS A 330 18.96 11.32 24.66
CA LYS A 330 17.62 11.32 25.24
C LYS A 330 16.54 11.39 24.16
N ARG A 331 15.29 11.38 24.58
CA ARG A 331 14.14 11.51 23.68
C ARG A 331 13.87 12.97 23.33
N PRO A 332 13.27 13.27 22.17
CA PRO A 332 12.85 14.62 21.84
C PRO A 332 11.72 15.08 22.77
N LYS A 333 11.81 16.31 23.28
CA LYS A 333 10.79 16.94 24.12
C LYS A 333 9.99 17.95 23.34
N THR A 334 10.64 18.94 22.71
CA THR A 334 9.94 19.98 21.95
C THR A 334 10.12 19.79 20.45
N ILE A 335 9.00 19.77 19.72
CA ILE A 335 8.99 19.64 18.26
C ILE A 335 8.20 20.77 17.61
N LYS A 336 8.81 21.41 16.62
CA LYS A 336 8.19 22.41 15.73
C LYS A 336 7.95 21.78 14.35
N LEU A 337 6.74 21.96 13.82
CA LEU A 337 6.33 21.43 12.51
C LEU A 337 6.14 22.55 11.50
N TYR A 338 6.75 22.42 10.33
CA TYR A 338 6.58 23.31 9.19
C TYR A 338 6.14 22.50 7.97
N THR A 339 5.37 23.12 7.08
CA THR A 339 4.89 22.46 5.87
C THR A 339 5.03 23.36 4.65
N ASN A 340 5.17 22.72 3.48
CA ASN A 340 5.20 23.38 2.18
C ASN A 340 6.34 24.40 1.99
N ASN A 341 7.47 24.13 2.64
CA ASN A 341 8.70 24.86 2.37
C ASN A 341 9.36 24.31 1.11
N ALA A 342 9.98 25.21 0.33
CA ALA A 342 10.63 24.85 -0.93
C ALA A 342 11.94 24.05 -0.74
N HIS A 343 12.57 24.19 0.43
CA HIS A 343 13.81 23.53 0.81
C HIS A 343 13.80 23.25 2.33
N ILE A 344 14.79 22.49 2.81
CA ILE A 344 15.02 22.29 4.24
C ILE A 344 15.32 23.64 4.91
N LEU A 345 14.73 23.89 6.08
CA LEU A 345 14.96 25.12 6.82
C LEU A 345 16.33 25.06 7.50
N GLY A 346 17.06 26.17 7.47
CA GLY A 346 18.14 26.40 8.43
C GLY A 346 17.59 26.70 9.84
N PHE A 347 18.40 26.51 10.87
CA PHE A 347 17.99 26.75 12.27
C PHE A 347 17.57 28.21 12.51
N ASP A 348 18.35 29.19 12.03
CA ASP A 348 18.02 30.62 12.14
C ASP A 348 16.70 30.98 11.45
N GLU A 349 16.44 30.36 10.29
CA GLU A 349 15.18 30.56 9.56
C GLU A 349 14.01 29.94 10.30
N ALA A 350 14.20 28.73 10.87
CA ALA A 350 13.18 28.05 11.66
C ALA A 350 12.81 28.84 12.91
N ASP A 351 13.76 29.49 13.58
CA ASP A 351 13.49 30.32 14.76
C ASP A 351 12.81 31.65 14.44
N SER A 352 13.09 32.21 13.25
CA SER A 352 12.42 33.41 12.77
C SER A 352 11.00 33.14 12.26
N LYS A 353 10.74 31.93 11.77
CA LYS A 353 9.46 31.53 11.17
C LYS A 353 8.54 30.89 12.21
N GLU A 354 7.28 31.33 12.24
CA GLU A 354 6.28 30.66 13.08
C GLU A 354 6.00 29.23 12.59
N PRO A 355 6.08 28.21 13.48
CA PRO A 355 5.71 26.86 13.12
C PRO A 355 4.20 26.74 12.92
N ILE A 356 3.80 25.85 12.00
CA ILE A 356 2.37 25.55 11.77
C ILE A 356 1.74 24.98 13.06
N GLN A 357 2.52 24.18 13.77
CA GLN A 357 2.22 23.62 15.07
C GLN A 357 3.51 23.36 15.84
N GLN A 358 3.53 23.70 17.12
CA GLN A 358 4.55 23.32 18.09
C GLN A 358 3.94 22.36 19.09
N ILE A 359 4.68 21.33 19.49
CA ILE A 359 4.23 20.25 20.37
C ILE A 359 5.32 20.05 21.42
N GLU A 360 4.92 20.06 22.69
CA GLU A 360 5.74 19.63 23.80
C GLU A 360 5.28 18.22 24.19
N ILE A 361 6.22 17.27 24.14
CA ILE A 361 6.01 15.86 24.46
C ILE A 361 6.27 15.67 25.94
N LYS A 362 5.35 14.99 26.62
CA LYS A 362 5.49 14.64 28.03
C LYS A 362 5.86 13.17 28.15
N ASP A 363 6.49 12.81 29.27
CA ASP A 363 6.86 11.43 29.60
C ASP A 363 5.66 10.46 29.50
N GLU A 364 4.47 10.91 29.86
CA GLU A 364 3.22 10.14 29.81
C GLU A 364 2.72 9.83 28.39
N ASP A 365 3.15 10.62 27.40
CA ASP A 365 2.73 10.46 26.00
C ASP A 365 3.47 9.29 25.31
N TRP A 366 4.61 8.86 25.87
CA TRP A 366 5.39 7.73 25.37
C TRP A 366 4.78 6.39 25.78
N LYS A 367 4.46 5.55 24.79
CA LYS A 367 3.94 4.20 24.97
C LYS A 367 4.82 3.22 24.23
N ASP A 368 5.43 2.30 24.97
CA ASP A 368 6.39 1.33 24.41
C ASP A 368 7.50 2.00 23.57
N GLY A 369 7.95 3.18 24.02
CA GLY A 369 8.96 4.00 23.33
C GLY A 369 8.48 4.70 22.06
N THR A 370 7.17 4.72 21.79
CA THR A 370 6.56 5.46 20.68
C THR A 370 5.58 6.50 21.20
N VAL A 371 5.68 7.73 20.68
CA VAL A 371 4.72 8.81 20.91
C VAL A 371 3.88 9.05 19.66
N SER A 372 2.58 9.30 19.85
CA SER A 372 1.61 9.57 18.78
C SER A 372 1.14 11.02 18.83
N LEU A 373 1.75 11.87 18.00
CA LEU A 373 1.51 13.31 17.95
C LEU A 373 0.37 13.63 16.99
N ASN A 374 -0.79 14.03 17.53
CA ASN A 374 -1.90 14.46 16.68
C ASN A 374 -1.61 15.84 16.09
N THR A 375 -1.77 15.96 14.78
CA THR A 375 -1.68 17.26 14.12
C THR A 375 -3.01 18.00 14.24
N ARG A 376 -2.96 19.33 14.12
CA ARG A 376 -4.15 20.14 13.89
C ARG A 376 -4.60 19.92 12.45
N PHE A 377 -5.30 18.81 12.20
CA PHE A 377 -5.64 18.30 10.87
C PHE A 377 -6.13 19.36 9.87
N VAL A 378 -6.88 20.37 10.34
CA VAL A 378 -7.34 21.51 9.50
C VAL A 378 -6.21 22.32 8.86
N LYS A 379 -5.02 22.38 9.47
CA LYS A 379 -3.81 23.04 8.91
C LYS A 379 -2.95 22.11 8.06
N PHE A 380 -3.16 20.79 8.19
CA PHE A 380 -2.36 19.76 7.53
C PHE A 380 -3.14 19.05 6.42
N GLN A 381 -4.08 19.73 5.77
CA GLN A 381 -4.88 19.17 4.66
C GLN A 381 -4.11 19.09 3.32
N THR A 382 -3.15 20.00 3.14
CA THR A 382 -2.47 20.18 1.86
C THR A 382 -0.98 20.26 2.14
N VAL A 383 -0.35 19.10 2.32
CA VAL A 383 1.07 18.99 2.66
C VAL A 383 1.82 18.35 1.50
N SER A 384 2.79 19.08 0.94
CA SER A 384 3.70 18.57 -0.09
C SER A 384 5.12 18.35 0.44
N THR A 385 5.51 19.10 1.46
CA THR A 385 6.75 18.90 2.22
C THR A 385 6.42 19.06 3.70
N LEU A 386 7.08 18.27 4.55
CA LEU A 386 7.01 18.35 6.00
C LEU A 386 8.43 18.51 6.54
N THR A 387 8.64 19.56 7.35
CA THR A 387 9.86 19.73 8.12
C THR A 387 9.54 19.51 9.59
N ILE A 388 10.27 18.59 10.22
CA ILE A 388 10.20 18.32 11.67
C ILE A 388 11.48 18.90 12.27
N PHE A 389 11.34 19.89 13.13
CA PHE A 389 12.44 20.48 13.88
C PHE A 389 12.33 20.05 15.34
N VAL A 390 13.27 19.22 15.79
CA VAL A 390 13.47 18.89 17.20
C VAL A 390 14.30 20.01 17.82
N VAL A 391 13.73 20.66 18.84
CA VAL A 391 14.33 21.84 19.47
C VAL A 391 15.16 21.49 20.69
N ASP A 392 14.66 20.57 21.52
CA ASP A 392 15.31 20.13 22.76
C ASP A 392 14.94 18.68 23.11
N GLY A 393 15.73 18.08 23.99
CA GLY A 393 15.50 16.74 24.54
C GLY A 393 14.92 16.73 25.96
N GLU A 394 14.51 15.54 26.42
CA GLU A 394 14.17 15.28 27.82
C GLU A 394 15.41 15.47 28.73
N ASP A 395 15.20 15.89 29.98
CA ASP A 395 16.23 15.99 31.02
C ASP A 395 17.52 16.78 30.65
N SER A 396 17.41 17.87 29.89
CA SER A 396 18.58 18.67 29.46
C SER A 396 19.61 17.83 28.69
N ALA A 397 19.10 17.11 27.69
CA ALA A 397 19.88 16.24 26.84
C ALA A 397 21.03 16.97 26.13
N GLU A 398 22.19 16.34 26.05
CA GLU A 398 23.26 16.81 25.14
C GLU A 398 22.98 16.41 23.69
N SER A 399 22.29 15.29 23.48
CA SER A 399 21.90 14.77 22.17
C SER A 399 20.55 14.07 22.20
N VAL A 400 19.88 14.03 21.05
CA VAL A 400 18.58 13.38 20.89
C VAL A 400 18.68 12.22 19.92
N ARG A 401 18.04 11.10 20.27
CA ARG A 401 17.91 9.91 19.42
C ARG A 401 16.50 9.72 18.89
N ILE A 402 16.40 9.36 17.62
CA ILE A 402 15.14 8.92 16.98
C ILE A 402 15.40 7.63 16.23
N ASP A 403 14.52 6.65 16.42
CA ASP A 403 14.64 5.33 15.82
C ASP A 403 13.72 5.21 14.59
N ARG A 404 12.46 5.64 14.69
CA ARG A 404 11.49 5.58 13.57
C ARG A 404 10.54 6.78 13.57
N ILE A 405 10.10 7.16 12.38
CA ILE A 405 9.07 8.15 12.14
C ILE A 405 8.04 7.55 11.19
N ARG A 406 6.77 7.62 11.56
CA ARG A 406 5.64 7.24 10.70
C ARG A 406 4.68 8.40 10.57
N ILE A 407 4.42 8.79 9.33
CA ILE A 407 3.44 9.83 9.03
C ILE A 407 2.11 9.17 8.71
N ILE A 408 1.09 9.47 9.49
CA ILE A 408 -0.23 8.85 9.39
C ILE A 408 -1.22 9.85 8.81
N GLY A 409 -1.94 9.44 7.77
CA GLY A 409 -2.87 10.34 7.09
C GLY A 409 -3.53 9.74 5.84
N GLU A 410 -3.93 10.61 4.93
CA GLU A 410 -4.57 10.27 3.66
C GLU A 410 -3.73 10.82 2.49
N THR A 411 -3.63 10.05 1.41
CA THR A 411 -3.06 10.57 0.15
C THR A 411 -4.10 11.49 -0.50
N GLY A 412 -3.68 12.70 -0.85
CA GLY A 412 -4.51 13.65 -1.59
C GLY A 412 -4.45 13.43 -3.10
N GLU A 413 -5.04 14.35 -3.86
CA GLU A 413 -5.02 14.30 -5.32
C GLU A 413 -3.58 14.43 -5.85
N ARG A 414 -3.23 13.57 -6.81
CA ARG A 414 -1.90 13.53 -7.43
C ARG A 414 -1.66 14.83 -8.18
N LYS A 415 -0.56 15.55 -7.88
CA LYS A 415 -0.10 16.68 -8.69
C LYS A 415 0.07 16.21 -10.14
N GLU A 416 -0.69 16.78 -11.07
CA GLU A 416 -0.27 16.75 -12.47
C GLU A 416 1.07 17.48 -12.56
N PRO A 417 2.11 16.89 -13.16
CA PRO A 417 3.36 17.61 -13.39
C PRO A 417 3.04 18.80 -14.29
N GLY A 418 3.16 20.00 -13.73
CA GLY A 418 2.88 21.25 -14.43
C GLY A 418 3.66 21.28 -15.75
N LYS A 419 2.92 21.40 -16.86
CA LYS A 419 3.48 21.56 -18.18
C LYS A 419 4.31 22.85 -18.19
N LEU A 420 5.63 22.73 -18.22
CA LEU A 420 6.55 23.84 -18.44
C LEU A 420 6.22 24.46 -19.80
N GLU A 421 5.52 25.59 -19.80
CA GLU A 421 5.40 26.39 -21.01
C GLU A 421 6.72 27.15 -21.21
N LYS A 422 7.36 26.85 -22.34
CA LYS A 422 8.55 27.56 -22.80
C LYS A 422 8.16 29.00 -23.09
N ILE A 423 8.58 29.92 -22.24
CA ILE A 423 8.53 31.37 -22.52
C ILE A 423 9.30 31.58 -23.82
N GLY A 424 8.61 32.09 -24.84
CA GLY A 424 9.19 32.39 -26.14
C GLY A 424 10.18 33.53 -26.01
N ASP A 425 11.37 33.35 -26.58
CA ASP A 425 12.35 34.41 -26.74
C ASP A 425 11.77 35.47 -27.69
N GLU A 426 11.48 36.67 -27.17
CA GLU A 426 11.23 37.85 -27.99
C GLU A 426 12.56 38.38 -28.54
N GLN A 427 12.70 38.40 -29.86
CA GLN A 427 13.68 39.21 -30.61
C GLN A 427 12.95 40.07 -31.62
#